data_AF-U1MZ63-F1
#
_entry.id   AF-U1MZ63-F1
#
_cell.length_a   1.000
_cell.length_b   1.000
_cell.length_c   1.000
_cell.angle_alpha   90.00
_cell.angle_beta   90.00
_cell.angle_gamma   90.00
#
_symmetry.space_group_name_H-M   'P 1'
#
loop_
_entity.id
_entity.type
_entity.pdbx_description
1 polymer ?
#
loop_
_entity_poly.entity_id
_entity_poly.type
_entity_poly.pdbx_seq_one_letter_code
_entity_poly.pdbx_strand_id
1 'polypeptide(L)'
;MTGDDIPANPSVLNTTVLSNFAYIDQLWVVAGLSGICTVPVVREELEHGVADHSYLQTALDTLDDGIPVATISGTVANREAVVSNHLDPGRVKHRRSPSQTHTTADC
;
A
#
# COMPACT_ATOMS: atom_id res chain seq x y z
N MET A 1 -10.86 12.96 -17.25
CA MET A 1 -11.19 11.55 -17.54
C MET A 1 -11.92 11.03 -16.32
N THR A 2 -13.20 10.65 -16.46
CA THR A 2 -14.11 10.40 -15.34
C THR A 2 -14.18 8.92 -15.01
N GLY A 3 -13.65 8.52 -13.84
CA GLY A 3 -14.23 7.58 -12.87
C GLY A 3 -14.51 6.11 -13.20
N ASP A 4 -14.60 5.69 -14.47
CA ASP A 4 -15.22 4.39 -14.83
C ASP A 4 -14.24 3.30 -15.28
N ASP A 5 -12.92 3.54 -15.25
CA ASP A 5 -11.91 2.58 -15.72
C ASP A 5 -11.35 1.68 -14.61
N ILE A 6 -12.13 1.38 -13.57
CA ILE A 6 -11.71 0.38 -12.57
C ILE A 6 -12.03 -1.01 -13.14
N PRO A 7 -11.03 -1.85 -13.40
CA PRO A 7 -11.25 -3.19 -13.92
C PRO A 7 -12.19 -3.99 -13.03
N ALA A 8 -13.03 -4.85 -13.61
CA ALA A 8 -13.97 -5.69 -12.85
C ALA A 8 -13.28 -6.63 -11.83
N ASN A 9 -12.01 -7.00 -12.08
CA ASN A 9 -11.16 -7.77 -11.18
C ASN A 9 -9.76 -7.16 -11.18
N PRO A 10 -9.53 -6.03 -10.48
CA PRO A 10 -8.27 -5.33 -10.57
C PRO A 10 -7.21 -5.99 -9.69
N SER A 11 -5.97 -5.96 -10.14
CA SER A 11 -4.81 -6.21 -9.29
C SER A 11 -4.48 -4.94 -8.52
N VAL A 12 -4.59 -4.98 -7.19
CA VAL A 12 -4.36 -3.82 -6.34
C VAL A 12 -2.87 -3.67 -6.02
N LEU A 13 -2.28 -2.56 -6.43
CA LEU A 13 -0.89 -2.22 -6.17
C LEU A 13 -0.71 -1.69 -4.74
N ASN A 14 0.24 -2.27 -4.02
CA ASN A 14 0.67 -1.85 -2.69
C ASN A 14 1.76 -0.77 -2.80
N THR A 15 1.84 0.11 -1.81
CA THR A 15 2.91 1.09 -1.56
C THR A 15 4.30 0.53 -1.81
N THR A 16 4.62 -0.69 -1.35
CA THR A 16 5.95 -1.30 -1.58
C THR A 16 6.25 -1.53 -3.07
N VAL A 17 5.24 -1.88 -3.89
CA VAL A 17 5.46 -2.04 -5.33
C VAL A 17 5.76 -0.68 -5.95
N LEU A 18 4.94 0.32 -5.66
CA LEU A 18 5.10 1.66 -6.20
C LEU A 18 6.43 2.28 -5.77
N SER A 19 6.81 2.16 -4.49
CA SER A 19 8.07 2.68 -3.97
C SER A 19 9.29 1.99 -4.56
N ASN A 20 9.25 0.67 -4.76
CA ASN A 20 10.35 -0.07 -5.38
C ASN A 20 10.61 0.39 -6.82
N PHE A 21 9.55 0.54 -7.61
CA PHE A 21 9.67 0.99 -9.00
C PHE A 21 10.00 2.48 -9.12
N ALA A 22 9.53 3.29 -8.18
CA ALA A 22 9.92 4.70 -8.08
C ALA A 22 11.42 4.85 -7.78
N TYR A 23 11.95 4.04 -6.85
CA TYR A 23 13.36 4.07 -6.46
C TYR A 23 14.32 3.79 -7.62
N ILE A 24 13.91 2.96 -8.58
CA ILE A 24 14.70 2.63 -9.77
C ILE A 24 14.28 3.39 -11.04
N ASP A 25 13.37 4.36 -10.92
CA ASP A 25 12.83 5.16 -12.03
C ASP A 25 12.22 4.32 -13.18
N GLN A 26 11.50 3.26 -12.83
CA GLN A 26 10.86 2.33 -13.78
C GLN A 26 9.35 2.17 -13.57
N LEU A 27 8.69 3.17 -12.97
CA LEU A 27 7.24 3.19 -12.80
C LEU A 27 6.46 3.04 -14.11
N TRP A 28 7.04 3.46 -15.24
CA TRP A 28 6.45 3.29 -16.57
C TRP A 28 6.12 1.82 -16.91
N VAL A 29 6.90 0.86 -16.39
CA VAL A 29 6.65 -0.58 -16.59
C VAL A 29 5.34 -0.99 -15.92
N VAL A 30 5.11 -0.48 -14.70
CA VAL A 30 3.91 -0.77 -13.92
C VAL A 30 2.71 -0.04 -14.51
N ALA A 31 2.86 1.23 -14.88
CA ALA A 31 1.79 2.04 -15.47
C ALA A 31 1.31 1.49 -16.83
N GLY A 32 2.16 0.76 -17.56
CA GLY A 32 1.79 0.09 -18.81
C GLY A 32 0.95 -1.19 -18.63
N LEU A 33 0.74 -1.67 -17.39
CA LEU A 33 -0.05 -2.87 -17.14
C LEU A 33 -1.54 -2.55 -17.23
N SER A 34 -2.29 -3.41 -17.91
CA SER A 34 -3.75 -3.38 -17.87
C SER A 34 -4.28 -4.05 -16.61
N GLY A 35 -5.45 -3.64 -16.14
CA GLY A 35 -6.13 -4.37 -15.06
C GLY A 35 -5.57 -4.09 -13.66
N ILE A 36 -4.79 -3.01 -13.49
CA ILE A 36 -4.26 -2.59 -12.20
C ILE A 36 -5.03 -1.40 -11.65
N CYS A 37 -5.02 -1.26 -10.33
CA CYS A 37 -5.39 -0.03 -9.65
C CYS A 37 -4.59 0.08 -8.35
N THR A 38 -4.67 1.21 -7.68
CA THR A 38 -4.30 1.32 -6.26
C THR A 38 -5.50 1.81 -5.45
N VAL A 39 -5.30 1.99 -4.14
CA VAL A 39 -6.35 2.40 -3.20
C VAL A 39 -5.96 3.69 -2.49
N PRO A 40 -6.93 4.48 -1.99
CA PRO A 40 -6.64 5.77 -1.35
C PRO A 40 -5.58 5.71 -0.25
N VAL A 41 -5.62 4.69 0.62
CA VAL A 41 -4.64 4.53 1.70
C VAL A 41 -3.19 4.38 1.19
N VAL A 42 -2.97 3.80 0.01
CA VAL A 42 -1.64 3.69 -0.59
C VAL A 42 -1.15 5.05 -1.09
N ARG A 43 -2.04 5.87 -1.66
CA ARG A 43 -1.71 7.26 -2.02
C ARG A 43 -1.31 8.05 -0.77
N GLU A 44 -2.07 7.94 0.31
CA GLU A 44 -1.75 8.59 1.59
C GLU A 44 -0.38 8.15 2.13
N GLU A 45 -0.05 6.86 2.10
CA GLU A 45 1.28 6.39 2.53
C GLU A 45 2.43 6.97 1.68
N LEU A 46 2.23 7.11 0.38
CA LEU A 46 3.21 7.74 -0.51
C LEU A 46 3.36 9.24 -0.20
N GLU A 47 2.26 9.97 -0.02
CA GLU A 47 2.27 11.39 0.35
C GLU A 47 3.04 11.65 1.64
N HIS A 48 2.82 10.82 2.67
CA HIS A 48 3.57 10.92 3.93
C HIS A 48 5.06 10.59 3.73
N GLY A 49 5.39 9.65 2.86
CA GLY A 49 6.76 9.23 2.60
C GLY A 49 7.61 10.24 1.82
N VAL A 50 7.00 11.12 1.01
CA VAL A 50 7.74 12.08 0.15
C VAL A 50 8.68 12.98 0.95
N ALA A 51 8.31 13.34 2.19
CA ALA A 51 9.13 14.18 3.05
C ALA A 51 10.52 13.58 3.33
N ASP A 52 10.59 12.26 3.52
CA ASP A 52 11.83 11.53 3.82
C ASP A 52 12.45 10.89 2.56
N HIS A 53 11.63 10.65 1.54
CA HIS A 53 11.97 9.88 0.35
C HIS A 53 11.46 10.59 -0.91
N SER A 54 12.19 11.61 -1.36
CA SER A 54 11.81 12.45 -2.52
C SER A 54 11.50 11.68 -3.81
N TYR A 55 12.10 10.50 -4.01
CA TYR A 55 11.82 9.64 -5.16
C TYR A 55 10.37 9.13 -5.21
N LEU A 56 9.65 9.16 -4.08
CA LEU A 56 8.23 8.78 -4.03
C LEU A 56 7.32 9.78 -4.75
N GLN A 57 7.80 11.00 -5.03
CA GLN A 57 7.04 11.98 -5.82
C GLN A 57 6.69 11.41 -7.20
N THR A 58 7.63 10.72 -7.85
CA THR A 58 7.40 10.08 -9.15
C THR A 58 6.26 9.06 -9.10
N ALA A 59 6.07 8.37 -7.96
CA ALA A 59 4.95 7.45 -7.78
C ALA A 59 3.62 8.21 -7.76
N LEU A 60 3.54 9.33 -7.04
CA LEU A 60 2.34 10.17 -6.98
C LEU A 60 1.98 10.73 -8.35
N ASP A 61 2.96 11.25 -9.09
CA ASP A 61 2.77 11.78 -10.44
C ASP A 61 2.21 10.68 -11.36
N THR A 62 2.73 9.45 -11.24
CA THR A 62 2.23 8.29 -12.00
C THR A 62 0.79 7.89 -11.61
N LEU A 63 0.41 8.04 -10.34
CA LEU A 63 -0.97 7.80 -9.90
C LEU A 63 -1.94 8.83 -10.48
N ASP A 64 -1.51 10.07 -10.66
CA ASP A 64 -2.34 11.11 -11.25
C ASP A 64 -2.47 10.94 -12.79
N ASP A 65 -1.43 10.43 -13.44
CA ASP A 65 -1.38 10.33 -14.90
C ASP A 65 -1.86 8.99 -15.49
N GLY A 66 -1.76 7.87 -14.76
CA GLY A 66 -1.93 6.55 -15.40
C GLY A 66 -2.48 5.41 -14.55
N ILE A 67 -2.35 5.44 -13.23
CA ILE A 67 -2.82 4.34 -12.37
C ILE A 67 -4.07 4.77 -11.60
N PRO A 68 -5.25 4.16 -11.85
CA PRO A 68 -6.49 4.52 -11.16
C PRO A 68 -6.38 4.32 -9.65
N VAL A 69 -6.84 5.31 -8.88
CA VAL A 69 -7.03 5.20 -7.42
C VAL A 69 -8.49 4.89 -7.14
N ALA A 70 -8.75 3.65 -6.73
CA ALA A 70 -10.08 3.09 -6.60
C ALA A 70 -10.47 2.88 -5.14
N THR A 71 -11.62 3.41 -4.73
CA THR A 71 -12.23 3.02 -3.45
C THR A 71 -12.86 1.64 -3.62
N ILE A 72 -12.17 0.60 -3.18
CA ILE A 72 -12.70 -0.76 -3.19
C ILE A 72 -13.74 -0.87 -2.07
N SER A 73 -15.03 -1.00 -2.42
CA SER A 73 -16.13 -1.15 -1.46
C SER A 73 -15.96 -2.41 -0.59
N GLY A 74 -16.53 -2.41 0.62
CA GLY A 74 -16.16 -3.20 1.81
C GLY A 74 -16.15 -4.73 1.72
N THR A 75 -16.42 -5.34 0.56
CA THR A 75 -16.27 -6.78 0.33
C THR A 75 -14.80 -7.22 0.46
N VAL A 76 -13.84 -6.35 0.12
CA VAL A 76 -12.38 -6.60 0.34
C VAL A 76 -11.94 -6.24 1.75
N ALA A 77 -12.62 -5.32 2.45
CA ALA A 77 -12.38 -5.07 3.87
C ALA A 77 -12.62 -6.32 4.74
N ASN A 78 -13.48 -7.24 4.29
CA ASN A 78 -13.70 -8.52 4.96
C ASN A 78 -12.59 -9.57 4.67
N ARG A 79 -11.63 -9.27 3.80
CA ARG A 79 -10.55 -10.22 3.48
C ARG A 79 -9.52 -10.34 4.58
N GLU A 80 -9.33 -9.34 5.46
CA GLU A 80 -8.51 -9.52 6.66
C GLU A 80 -9.10 -10.58 7.60
N ALA A 81 -10.42 -10.62 7.77
CA ALA A 81 -11.09 -11.65 8.57
C ALA A 81 -10.99 -13.04 7.93
N VAL A 82 -11.11 -13.12 6.60
CA VAL A 82 -10.97 -14.40 5.86
C VAL A 82 -9.52 -14.89 5.84
N VAL A 83 -8.54 -13.98 5.68
CA VAL A 83 -7.10 -14.32 5.69
C VAL A 83 -6.63 -14.67 7.10
N SER A 84 -7.11 -13.99 8.15
CA SER A 84 -6.78 -14.31 9.54
C SER A 84 -7.20 -15.73 9.94
N ASN A 85 -8.25 -16.28 9.31
CA ASN A 85 -8.69 -17.67 9.50
C ASN A 85 -7.84 -18.69 8.73
N HIS A 86 -6.93 -18.25 7.85
CA HIS A 86 -6.11 -19.11 6.99
C HIS A 86 -4.60 -18.97 7.24
N LEU A 87 -4.17 -18.04 8.11
CA LEU A 87 -2.76 -17.88 8.47
C LEU A 87 -2.37 -18.82 9.62
N ASP A 88 -1.31 -19.61 9.41
CA ASP A 88 -0.72 -20.48 10.41
C ASP A 88 -0.24 -19.68 11.65
N PRO A 89 -0.37 -20.20 12.90
CA PRO A 89 -0.17 -19.45 14.14
C PRO A 89 1.21 -18.77 14.31
N GLY A 90 2.20 -19.17 13.49
CA GLY A 90 3.52 -18.56 13.46
C GLY A 90 3.56 -17.10 12.96
N ARG A 91 2.56 -16.62 12.21
CA ARG A 91 2.56 -15.24 11.64
C ARG A 91 1.86 -14.19 12.50
N VAL A 92 1.11 -14.60 13.53
CA VAL A 92 0.35 -13.69 14.42
C VAL A 92 1.26 -12.99 15.44
N LYS A 93 2.42 -13.58 15.76
CA LYS A 93 3.27 -13.11 16.87
C LYS A 93 4.19 -11.93 16.53
N HIS A 94 4.41 -11.60 15.26
CA HIS A 94 5.37 -10.56 14.86
C HIS A 94 4.81 -9.12 14.96
N ARG A 95 3.51 -8.95 15.23
CA ARG A 95 2.85 -7.62 15.36
C ARG A 95 2.57 -7.18 16.80
N ARG A 96 2.91 -7.99 17.81
CA ARG A 96 2.78 -7.61 19.23
C ARG A 96 4.13 -7.68 19.95
N SER A 97 5.02 -6.74 19.62
CA SER A 97 6.10 -6.36 20.54
C SER A 97 5.65 -5.10 21.29
N PRO A 98 5.36 -5.17 22.60
CA PRO A 98 5.14 -3.96 23.39
C PRO A 98 6.49 -3.27 23.66
N SER A 99 6.50 -1.96 23.46
CA SER A 99 7.54 -1.02 23.89
C SER A 99 7.99 -1.34 25.32
N GLN A 100 9.29 -1.57 25.49
CA GLN A 100 9.91 -1.63 26.80
C GLN A 100 9.82 -0.24 27.46
N THR A 101 9.02 -0.09 28.51
CA THR A 101 9.22 0.99 29.48
C THR A 101 10.20 0.50 30.53
N HIS A 102 11.43 1.01 30.44
CA HIS A 102 12.42 1.00 31.51
C HIS A 102 11.83 1.68 32.76
N THR A 103 11.72 0.94 33.86
CA THR A 103 11.73 1.51 35.21
C THR A 103 12.95 0.94 35.92
N THR A 104 13.97 1.78 36.06
CA THR A 104 15.12 1.54 36.94
C THR A 104 14.66 1.70 38.39
N ALA A 105 15.12 0.79 39.23
CA ALA A 105 14.90 0.75 40.68
C ALA A 105 15.51 1.97 41.40
N ASP A 106 14.92 2.35 42.54
CA ASP A 106 15.71 2.79 43.68
C ASP A 106 14.96 2.55 45.01
N CYS A 107 15.72 1.92 45.92
CA CYS A 107 15.58 1.65 47.36
C CYS A 107 14.24 1.23 48.00
#